data_AF-A0A3J4MFS3-F1
#
_entry.id   AF-A0A3J4MFS3-F1
#
_cell.length_a   1.000
_cell.length_b   1.000
_cell.length_c   1.000
_cell.angle_alpha   90.00
_cell.angle_beta   90.00
_cell.angle_gamma   90.00
#
_symmetry.space_group_name_H-M   'P 1'
#
loop_
_entity.id
_entity.type
_entity.pdbx_description
1 polymer ?
#
loop_
_entity_poly.entity_id
_entity_poly.type
_entity_poly.pdbx_seq_one_letter_code
_entity_poly.pdbx_strand_id
1 'polypeptide(L)'
;MATIPAQTHPLLSVPFNAATDFTVLATHCENFAETLMESDDPALRLALCGRLAACLSLLRPTLNDPIPPHLIESLTVDFLPATHPRFEPGSELLCDYSLTLAQLLTGRALLPKMERTLTGLLCELVWYFAAELNAPRWLRTADGVKFIDEVAA
;
A
#
# COMPACT_ATOMS: atom_id res chain seq x y z
N MET A 1 38.00 -13.81 -15.14
CA MET A 1 37.23 -12.65 -14.65
C MET A 1 35.81 -13.18 -14.39
N ALA A 2 35.45 -13.43 -13.13
CA ALA A 2 34.13 -13.97 -12.79
C ALA A 2 33.17 -12.80 -12.56
N THR A 3 32.17 -12.66 -13.43
CA THR A 3 31.04 -11.77 -13.23
C THR A 3 30.19 -12.33 -12.09
N ILE A 4 30.24 -11.69 -10.93
CA ILE A 4 29.30 -11.96 -9.84
C ILE A 4 27.93 -11.47 -10.34
N PRO A 5 26.90 -12.32 -10.46
CA PRO A 5 25.57 -11.82 -10.75
C PRO A 5 25.16 -10.94 -9.57
N ALA A 6 24.89 -9.65 -9.82
CA ALA A 6 24.25 -8.81 -8.84
C ALA A 6 22.94 -9.49 -8.45
N GLN A 7 22.83 -10.00 -7.22
CA GLN A 7 21.59 -10.59 -6.73
C GLN A 7 20.57 -9.47 -6.60
N THR A 8 19.82 -9.22 -7.66
CA THR A 8 18.68 -8.32 -7.64
C THR A 8 17.61 -8.94 -6.75
N HIS A 9 17.23 -8.23 -5.70
CA HIS A 9 16.18 -8.65 -4.78
C HIS A 9 14.92 -9.09 -5.56
N PRO A 10 14.27 -10.23 -5.22
CA PRO A 10 13.18 -10.80 -6.02
C PRO A 10 12.05 -9.81 -6.32
N LEU A 11 11.73 -8.94 -5.36
CA LEU A 11 10.71 -7.89 -5.50
C LEU A 11 11.00 -6.88 -6.61
N LEU A 12 12.28 -6.66 -6.96
CA LEU A 12 12.67 -5.77 -8.05
C LEU A 12 12.36 -6.35 -9.44
N SER A 13 12.15 -7.66 -9.52
CA SER A 13 11.89 -8.38 -10.78
C SER A 13 10.41 -8.68 -11.01
N VAL A 14 9.54 -8.37 -10.04
CA VAL A 14 8.10 -8.65 -10.13
C VAL A 14 7.50 -7.82 -11.29
N PRO A 15 6.89 -8.43 -12.30
CA PRO A 15 6.25 -7.68 -13.37
C PRO A 15 4.89 -7.16 -12.91
N PHE A 16 4.59 -5.90 -13.22
CA PHE A 16 3.24 -5.35 -13.11
C PHE A 16 3.04 -4.28 -14.19
N ASN A 17 1.79 -4.06 -14.60
CA ASN A 17 1.42 -3.10 -15.64
C ASN A 17 -0.03 -2.62 -15.45
N ALA A 18 -0.52 -1.80 -16.38
CA ALA A 18 -1.88 -1.25 -16.34
C ALA A 18 -3.01 -2.30 -16.45
N ALA A 19 -2.71 -3.53 -16.86
CA ALA A 19 -3.67 -4.64 -16.92
C ALA A 19 -3.63 -5.53 -15.67
N THR A 20 -2.75 -5.22 -14.70
CA THR A 20 -2.67 -5.96 -13.44
C THR A 20 -3.83 -5.54 -12.53
N ASP A 21 -4.52 -6.50 -11.93
CA ASP A 21 -5.62 -6.24 -11.01
C ASP A 21 -5.19 -5.34 -9.85
N PHE A 22 -6.06 -4.41 -9.44
CA PHE A 22 -5.74 -3.45 -8.39
C PHE A 22 -5.47 -4.12 -7.04
N THR A 23 -6.10 -5.27 -6.76
CA THR A 23 -5.85 -6.07 -5.54
C THR A 23 -4.43 -6.64 -5.54
N VAL A 24 -3.94 -7.12 -6.70
CA VAL A 24 -2.56 -7.60 -6.87
C VAL A 24 -1.56 -6.44 -6.76
N LEU A 25 -1.86 -5.29 -7.38
CA LEU A 25 -1.05 -4.09 -7.24
C LEU A 25 -0.99 -3.61 -5.77
N ALA A 26 -2.10 -3.69 -5.04
CA ALA A 26 -2.16 -3.37 -3.61
C ALA A 26 -1.24 -4.30 -2.80
N THR A 27 -1.30 -5.61 -3.03
CA THR A 27 -0.40 -6.58 -2.39
C THR A 27 1.08 -6.31 -2.74
N HIS A 28 1.39 -5.91 -3.98
CA HIS A 28 2.75 -5.52 -4.33
C HIS A 28 3.21 -4.28 -3.56
N CYS A 29 2.35 -3.28 -3.40
CA CYS A 29 2.65 -2.11 -2.58
C CYS A 29 2.97 -2.48 -1.13
N GLU A 30 2.20 -3.38 -0.51
CA GLU A 30 2.45 -3.88 0.85
C GLU A 30 3.83 -4.52 0.97
N ASN A 31 4.16 -5.45 0.06
CA ASN A 31 5.45 -6.13 0.06
C ASN A 31 6.63 -5.17 -0.13
N PHE A 32 6.47 -4.16 -1.02
CA PHE A 32 7.50 -3.14 -1.21
C PHE A 32 7.68 -2.27 0.04
N ALA A 33 6.58 -1.88 0.69
CA ALA A 33 6.62 -1.10 1.93
C ALA A 33 7.27 -1.90 3.09
N GLU A 34 6.89 -3.16 3.26
CA GLU A 34 7.46 -4.06 4.27
C GLU A 34 8.98 -4.19 4.09
N THR A 35 9.43 -4.55 2.88
CA THR A 35 10.87 -4.68 2.61
C THR A 35 11.60 -3.34 2.70
N LEU A 36 10.96 -2.23 2.34
CA LEU A 36 11.53 -0.89 2.48
C LEU A 36 11.77 -0.53 3.95
N MET A 37 10.88 -0.96 4.85
CA MET A 37 11.00 -0.73 6.28
C MET A 37 12.13 -1.57 6.92
N GLU A 38 12.31 -2.80 6.44
CA GLU A 38 13.31 -3.75 6.97
C GLU A 38 14.72 -3.58 6.38
N SER A 39 14.83 -2.99 5.18
CA SER A 39 16.10 -2.85 4.48
C SER A 39 16.92 -1.66 4.95
N ASP A 40 18.18 -1.90 5.30
CA ASP A 40 19.21 -0.88 5.55
C ASP A 40 20.03 -0.52 4.28
N ASP A 41 19.91 -1.28 3.18
CA ASP A 41 20.64 -1.00 1.94
C ASP A 41 20.03 0.22 1.20
N PRO A 42 20.76 1.34 1.05
CA PRO A 42 20.24 2.55 0.41
C PRO A 42 19.90 2.34 -1.07
N ALA A 43 20.62 1.46 -1.78
CA ALA A 43 20.34 1.20 -3.19
C ALA A 43 19.03 0.42 -3.36
N LEU A 44 18.82 -0.60 -2.52
CA LEU A 44 17.58 -1.37 -2.50
C LEU A 44 16.39 -0.50 -2.09
N ARG A 45 16.53 0.34 -1.05
CA ARG A 45 15.49 1.27 -0.60
C ARG A 45 15.05 2.20 -1.71
N LEU A 46 16.01 2.82 -2.42
CA LEU A 46 15.70 3.72 -3.54
C LEU A 46 14.97 2.99 -4.68
N ALA A 47 15.41 1.77 -5.01
CA ALA A 47 14.77 0.96 -6.03
C ALA A 47 13.34 0.56 -5.66
N LEU A 48 13.10 0.19 -4.39
CA LEU A 48 11.77 -0.13 -3.86
C LEU A 48 10.86 1.10 -3.85
N CYS A 49 11.35 2.27 -3.43
CA CYS A 49 10.61 3.53 -3.53
C CYS A 49 10.17 3.83 -4.97
N GLY A 50 11.07 3.62 -5.95
CA GLY A 50 10.75 3.80 -7.37
C GLY A 50 9.66 2.84 -7.85
N ARG A 51 9.74 1.56 -7.44
CA ARG A 51 8.72 0.56 -7.79
C ARG A 51 7.38 0.79 -7.12
N LEU A 52 7.40 1.18 -5.84
CA LEU A 52 6.20 1.58 -5.10
C LEU A 52 5.52 2.77 -5.79
N ALA A 53 6.27 3.82 -6.14
CA ALA A 53 5.74 4.97 -6.85
C ALA A 53 5.12 4.60 -8.21
N ALA A 54 5.75 3.69 -8.97
CA ALA A 54 5.19 3.18 -10.22
C ALA A 54 3.90 2.39 -10.00
N CYS A 55 3.86 1.53 -8.98
CA CYS A 55 2.67 0.74 -8.63
C CYS A 55 1.51 1.65 -8.19
N LEU A 56 1.77 2.63 -7.32
CA LEU A 56 0.78 3.64 -6.90
C LEU A 56 0.27 4.50 -8.06
N SER A 57 1.14 4.81 -9.03
CA SER A 57 0.74 5.55 -10.24
C SER A 57 -0.21 4.76 -11.14
N LEU A 58 -0.09 3.43 -11.17
CA LEU A 58 -1.01 2.55 -11.88
C LEU A 58 -2.32 2.32 -11.11
N LEU A 59 -2.27 2.28 -9.77
CA LEU A 59 -3.44 2.18 -8.92
C LEU A 59 -4.31 3.44 -8.94
N ARG A 60 -3.69 4.62 -9.02
CA ARG A 60 -4.41 5.90 -8.95
C ARG A 60 -5.61 6.02 -9.92
N PRO A 61 -5.51 5.69 -11.21
CA PRO A 61 -6.67 5.74 -12.12
C PRO A 61 -7.73 4.70 -11.76
N THR A 62 -7.34 3.49 -11.36
CA THR A 62 -8.29 2.39 -11.09
C THR A 62 -9.18 2.64 -9.87
N LEU A 63 -8.83 3.60 -9.00
CA LEU A 63 -9.63 3.99 -7.84
C LEU A 63 -11.01 4.54 -8.20
N ASN A 64 -11.16 5.12 -9.39
CA ASN A 64 -12.42 5.70 -9.84
C ASN A 64 -13.16 4.78 -10.83
N ASP A 65 -12.55 3.65 -11.21
CA ASP A 65 -13.13 2.71 -12.14
C ASP A 65 -14.10 1.76 -11.40
N PRO A 66 -15.15 1.26 -12.09
CA PRO A 66 -16.00 0.23 -11.52
C PRO A 66 -15.18 -1.03 -11.23
N ILE A 67 -15.49 -1.70 -10.11
CA ILE A 67 -14.79 -2.94 -9.73
C ILE A 67 -15.03 -4.01 -10.82
N PRO A 68 -13.97 -4.62 -11.35
CA PRO A 68 -14.08 -5.68 -12.34
C PRO A 68 -14.96 -6.86 -11.85
N PRO A 69 -15.84 -7.42 -12.69
CA PRO A 69 -16.77 -8.48 -12.28
C PRO A 69 -16.09 -9.71 -11.68
N HIS A 70 -14.88 -10.05 -12.15
CA HIS A 70 -14.13 -11.21 -11.64
C HIS A 70 -13.60 -11.00 -10.21
N LEU A 71 -13.50 -9.76 -9.73
CA LEU A 71 -13.06 -9.43 -8.37
C LEU A 71 -14.23 -9.30 -7.38
N ILE A 72 -15.47 -9.25 -7.86
CA ILE A 72 -16.65 -9.12 -6.98
C ILE A 72 -16.71 -10.27 -5.97
N GLU A 73 -16.52 -11.50 -6.45
CA GLU A 73 -16.54 -12.68 -5.58
C GLU A 73 -15.43 -12.62 -4.51
N SER A 74 -14.21 -12.19 -4.88
CA SER A 74 -13.10 -12.07 -3.91
C SER A 74 -13.30 -10.98 -2.86
N LEU A 75 -14.18 -10.01 -3.13
CA LEU A 75 -14.51 -8.90 -2.23
C LEU A 75 -15.91 -9.07 -1.60
N THR A 76 -16.52 -10.23 -1.78
CA THR A 76 -17.80 -10.60 -1.16
C THR A 76 -17.51 -11.50 0.03
N VAL A 77 -18.12 -11.20 1.17
CA VAL A 77 -18.03 -11.99 2.39
C VAL A 77 -19.40 -12.50 2.82
N ASP A 78 -19.45 -13.60 3.57
CA ASP A 78 -20.71 -14.17 4.07
C ASP A 78 -21.19 -13.51 5.37
N PHE A 79 -20.28 -12.86 6.10
CA PHE A 79 -20.56 -12.20 7.37
C PHE A 79 -19.96 -10.80 7.39
N LEU A 80 -20.63 -9.88 8.09
CA LEU A 80 -20.15 -8.51 8.25
C LEU A 80 -18.77 -8.52 8.92
N PRO A 81 -17.74 -7.89 8.32
CA PRO A 81 -16.43 -7.83 8.94
C PRO A 81 -16.51 -7.06 10.27
N ALA A 82 -15.96 -7.65 11.32
CA ALA A 82 -15.97 -7.03 12.65
C ALA A 82 -15.02 -5.83 12.75
N THR A 83 -14.15 -5.63 11.75
CA THR A 83 -13.11 -4.61 11.75
C THR A 83 -12.94 -4.08 10.34
N HIS A 84 -12.81 -2.76 10.24
CA HIS A 84 -12.46 -2.06 9.01
C HIS A 84 -11.01 -1.61 9.10
N PRO A 85 -10.28 -1.51 7.98
CA PRO A 85 -8.96 -0.92 7.99
C PRO A 85 -9.01 0.50 8.58
N ARG A 86 -8.01 0.86 9.38
CA ARG A 86 -7.89 2.18 10.00
C ARG A 86 -6.46 2.64 9.96
N PHE A 87 -6.27 3.93 9.69
CA PHE A 87 -5.00 4.61 9.90
C PHE A 87 -5.01 5.21 11.31
N GLU A 88 -4.43 4.50 12.27
CA GLU A 88 -4.41 4.90 13.69
C GLU A 88 -2.99 4.77 14.27
N PRO A 89 -2.03 5.62 13.85
CA PRO A 89 -0.71 5.63 14.48
C PRO A 89 -0.82 6.17 15.91
N GLY A 90 0.09 5.74 16.79
CA GLY A 90 0.18 6.30 18.14
C GLY A 90 0.36 7.82 18.11
N SER A 91 -0.15 8.52 19.13
CA SER A 91 -0.10 10.00 19.21
C SER A 91 1.32 10.57 19.11
N GLU A 92 2.30 9.86 19.66
CA GLU A 92 3.74 10.20 19.55
C GLU A 92 4.22 10.11 18.09
N LEU A 93 3.90 9.01 17.39
CA LEU A 93 4.25 8.83 15.98
C LEU A 93 3.56 9.86 15.10
N LEU A 94 2.27 10.15 15.35
CA LEU A 94 1.53 11.20 14.63
C LEU A 94 2.22 12.57 14.78
N CYS A 95 2.69 12.89 15.98
CA CYS A 95 3.43 14.12 16.23
C CYS A 95 4.76 14.13 15.45
N ASP A 96 5.53 13.04 15.52
CA ASP A 96 6.81 12.90 14.82
C ASP A 96 6.66 12.98 13.30
N TYR A 97 5.65 12.30 12.74
CA TYR A 97 5.30 12.37 11.31
C TYR A 97 4.95 13.80 10.90
N SER A 98 4.09 14.48 11.67
CA SER A 98 3.66 15.85 11.40
C SER A 98 4.83 16.84 11.45
N LEU A 99 5.66 16.75 12.49
CA LEU A 99 6.83 17.61 12.66
C LEU A 99 7.84 17.38 11.53
N THR A 100 8.11 16.12 11.18
CA THR A 100 9.05 15.76 10.13
C THR A 100 8.60 16.28 8.76
N LEU A 101 7.31 16.15 8.44
CA LEU A 101 6.73 16.71 7.21
C LEU A 101 6.85 18.24 7.17
N ALA A 102 6.51 18.94 8.26
CA ALA A 102 6.61 20.40 8.33
C ALA A 102 8.06 20.89 8.15
N GLN A 103 9.01 20.19 8.76
CA GLN A 103 10.44 20.49 8.61
C GLN A 103 10.93 20.23 7.18
N LEU A 104 10.52 19.12 6.55
CA LEU A 104 10.88 18.83 5.15
C LEU A 104 10.35 19.89 4.19
N LEU A 105 9.08 20.32 4.37
CA LEU A 105 8.46 21.35 3.55
C LEU A 105 9.14 22.72 3.69
N THR A 106 9.69 23.01 4.88
CA THR A 106 10.38 24.27 5.18
C THR A 106 11.83 24.26 4.72
N GLY A 107 12.58 23.18 5.01
CA GLY A 107 14.02 23.08 4.76
C GLY A 107 14.39 22.60 3.36
N ARG A 108 13.45 22.02 2.60
CA ARG A 108 13.64 21.45 1.25
C ARG A 108 14.76 20.40 1.13
N ALA A 109 15.22 19.86 2.26
CA ALA A 109 16.28 18.86 2.32
C ALA A 109 15.85 17.71 3.24
N LEU A 110 16.14 16.49 2.81
CA LEU A 110 15.85 15.29 3.59
C LEU A 110 17.05 14.92 4.45
N LEU A 111 16.94 15.13 5.76
CA LEU A 111 17.95 14.69 6.72
C LEU A 111 17.81 13.18 7.00
N PRO A 112 18.90 12.45 7.33
CA PRO A 112 18.83 11.01 7.57
C PRO A 112 17.81 10.60 8.66
N LYS A 113 17.67 11.41 9.72
CA LYS A 113 16.66 11.18 10.77
C LYS A 113 15.23 11.29 10.20
N MET A 114 15.00 12.25 9.32
CA MET A 114 13.69 12.48 8.68
C MET A 114 13.34 11.34 7.72
N GLU A 115 14.32 10.80 7.00
CA GLU A 115 14.11 9.70 6.07
C GLU A 115 13.49 8.48 6.77
N ARG A 116 14.00 8.08 7.94
CA ARG A 116 13.46 6.94 8.68
C ARG A 116 12.01 7.17 9.10
N THR A 117 11.72 8.35 9.66
CA THR A 117 10.36 8.73 10.09
C THR A 117 9.39 8.79 8.90
N LEU A 118 9.81 9.35 7.76
CA LEU A 118 8.98 9.39 6.56
C LEU A 118 8.82 8.03 5.88
N THR A 119 9.82 7.15 6.01
CA THR A 119 9.70 5.76 5.54
C THR A 119 8.63 5.04 6.36
N GLY A 120 8.65 5.17 7.69
CA GLY A 120 7.62 4.60 8.56
C GLY A 120 6.22 5.10 8.18
N LEU A 121 6.07 6.43 8.05
CA LEU A 121 4.81 7.04 7.59
C LEU A 121 4.35 6.48 6.23
N LEU A 122 5.25 6.40 5.25
CA LEU A 122 4.94 5.86 3.93
C LEU A 122 4.47 4.40 4.02
N CYS A 123 5.11 3.59 4.85
CA CYS A 123 4.74 2.18 5.02
C CYS A 123 3.34 2.05 5.64
N GLU A 124 3.05 2.77 6.73
CA GLU A 124 1.73 2.73 7.36
C GLU A 124 0.63 3.21 6.41
N LEU A 125 0.87 4.28 5.63
CA LEU A 125 -0.09 4.77 4.64
C LEU A 125 -0.33 3.74 3.53
N VAL A 126 0.73 3.07 3.06
CA VAL A 126 0.63 2.06 2.00
C VAL A 126 -0.12 0.83 2.50
N TRP A 127 0.17 0.34 3.70
CA TRP A 127 -0.55 -0.78 4.31
C TRP A 127 -2.02 -0.45 4.53
N TYR A 128 -2.32 0.73 5.06
CA TYR A 128 -3.71 1.18 5.21
C TYR A 128 -4.41 1.25 3.85
N PHE A 129 -3.78 1.85 2.85
CA PHE A 129 -4.35 1.97 1.51
C PHE A 129 -4.59 0.61 0.85
N ALA A 130 -3.64 -0.32 0.97
CA ALA A 130 -3.79 -1.66 0.41
C ALA A 130 -4.88 -2.47 1.13
N ALA A 131 -4.96 -2.35 2.47
CA ALA A 131 -6.04 -2.95 3.24
C ALA A 131 -7.41 -2.39 2.84
N GLU A 132 -7.54 -1.08 2.58
CA GLU A 132 -8.76 -0.45 2.06
C GLU A 132 -9.15 -0.93 0.66
N LEU A 133 -8.17 -1.16 -0.22
CA LEU A 133 -8.42 -1.70 -1.55
C LEU A 133 -8.88 -3.16 -1.50
N ASN A 134 -8.29 -3.94 -0.62
CA ASN A 134 -8.61 -5.35 -0.44
C ASN A 134 -9.78 -5.59 0.53
N ALA A 135 -10.35 -4.53 1.12
CA ALA A 135 -11.45 -4.64 2.05
C ALA A 135 -12.71 -5.19 1.37
N PRO A 136 -13.47 -6.08 2.05
CA PRO A 136 -14.75 -6.54 1.55
C PRO A 136 -15.68 -5.36 1.23
N ARG A 137 -16.36 -5.44 0.09
CA ARG A 137 -17.33 -4.44 -0.38
C ARG A 137 -18.75 -4.95 -0.31
N TRP A 138 -18.92 -6.26 -0.39
CA TRP A 138 -20.22 -6.91 -0.50
C TRP A 138 -20.45 -7.97 0.58
N LEU A 139 -21.72 -8.13 0.95
CA LEU A 139 -22.21 -9.17 1.83
C LEU A 139 -23.12 -10.12 1.03
N ARG A 140 -22.87 -11.42 1.13
CA ARG A 140 -23.77 -12.44 0.60
C ARG A 140 -24.99 -12.57 1.53
N THR A 141 -26.17 -12.27 0.99
CA THR A 141 -27.45 -12.36 1.70
C THR A 141 -28.36 -13.40 1.04
N ALA A 142 -29.45 -13.76 1.71
CA ALA A 142 -30.47 -14.67 1.15
C ALA A 142 -31.10 -14.13 -0.16
N ASP A 143 -31.08 -12.80 -0.36
CA ASP A 143 -31.60 -12.14 -1.56
C ASP A 143 -30.51 -11.91 -2.64
N GLY A 144 -29.29 -12.42 -2.43
CA GLY A 144 -28.12 -12.18 -3.29
C GLY A 144 -27.07 -11.27 -2.64
N VAL A 145 -26.22 -10.68 -3.48
CA VAL A 145 -25.07 -9.86 -3.05
C VAL A 145 -25.50 -8.41 -2.84
N LYS A 146 -25.27 -7.84 -1.64
CA LYS A 146 -25.60 -6.45 -1.28
C LYS A 146 -24.35 -5.70 -0.81
N PHE A 147 -24.32 -4.37 -0.93
CA PHE A 147 -23.20 -3.58 -0.42
C PHE A 147 -23.17 -3.57 1.11
N ILE A 148 -21.98 -3.67 1.69
CA ILE A 148 -21.81 -3.70 3.15
C ILE A 148 -22.34 -2.41 3.80
N ASP A 149 -22.08 -1.25 3.20
CA ASP A 149 -22.53 0.05 3.72
C ASP A 149 -24.06 0.19 3.73
N GLU A 150 -24.78 -0.53 2.87
CA GLU A 150 -26.25 -0.55 2.83
C GLU A 150 -26.85 -1.46 3.92
N VAL A 151 -26.10 -2.47 4.38
CA VAL A 151 -26.55 -3.43 5.40
C VAL A 151 -26.17 -2.98 6.81
N ALA A 152 -25.08 -2.21 6.93
CA ALA A 152 -24.59 -1.69 8.21
C ALA A 152 -25.25 -0.36 8.64
N ALA A 153 -26.01 0.29 7.76
CA ALA A 153 -26.77 1.53 8.01
C ALA A 153 -28.18 1.26 8.56
#